data_AF-A0A2S6RZ54-F1
#
_entry.id   AF-A0A2S6RZ54-F1
#
_cell.length_a   1.000
_cell.length_b   1.000
_cell.length_c   1.000
_cell.angle_alpha   90.00
_cell.angle_beta   90.00
_cell.angle_gamma   90.00
#
_symmetry.space_group_name_H-M   'P 1'
#
loop_
_entity.id
_entity.type
_entity.pdbx_description
1 polymer ?
#
loop_
_entity_poly.entity_id
_entity_poly.type
_entity_poly.pdbx_seq_one_letter_code
_entity_poly.pdbx_strand_id
1 'polypeptide(L)'
;MITKLIYKIFTHEEWKNFQRKNFFFNSLDAESGFVHLSTKKQVEGTIKKYFFDQSILVLVSFKLADLKKNLKWEISRDGNLFPHFYGTLDIKKVYNFKIIRQSL
;
A
#
# COMPACT_ATOMS: atom_id res chain seq x y z
N MET A 1 18.51 10.99 -11.10
CA MET A 1 18.02 9.63 -10.79
C MET A 1 16.49 9.64 -10.77
N ILE A 2 15.84 8.65 -11.36
CA ILE A 2 14.36 8.52 -11.37
C ILE A 2 13.90 7.93 -10.03
N THR A 3 12.99 8.62 -9.33
CA THR A 3 12.39 8.13 -8.08
C THR A 3 11.52 6.90 -8.36
N LYS A 4 11.87 5.73 -7.80
CA LYS A 4 11.03 4.53 -7.85
C LYS A 4 9.99 4.56 -6.73
N LEU A 5 8.73 4.36 -7.07
CA LEU A 5 7.60 4.38 -6.14
C LEU A 5 6.95 3.00 -5.98
N ILE A 6 6.51 2.73 -4.75
CA ILE A 6 5.64 1.61 -4.39
C ILE A 6 4.42 2.17 -3.66
N TYR A 7 3.33 1.40 -3.64
CA TYR A 7 2.01 1.92 -3.32
C TYR A 7 1.30 1.06 -2.29
N LYS A 8 0.57 1.71 -1.38
CA LYS A 8 -0.46 1.10 -0.54
C LYS A 8 -1.81 1.65 -0.98
N ILE A 9 -2.80 0.78 -1.04
CA ILE A 9 -4.20 1.17 -1.20
C ILE A 9 -4.81 1.10 0.18
N PHE A 10 -5.46 2.18 0.59
CA PHE A 10 -6.20 2.28 1.84
C PHE A 10 -7.68 2.49 1.54
N THR A 11 -8.55 1.98 2.39
CA THR A 11 -9.91 2.52 2.50
C THR A 11 -9.87 3.97 2.97
N HIS A 12 -10.95 4.72 2.77
CA HIS A 12 -11.03 6.09 3.27
C HIS A 12 -10.82 6.15 4.80
N GLU A 13 -11.37 5.18 5.54
CA GLU A 13 -11.23 5.11 6.99
C GLU A 13 -9.80 4.75 7.43
N GLU A 14 -9.18 3.76 6.79
CA GLU A 14 -7.78 3.40 7.08
C GLU A 14 -6.85 4.59 6.87
N TRP A 15 -7.05 5.38 5.81
CA TRP A 15 -6.25 6.58 5.56
C TRP A 15 -6.43 7.63 6.67
N LYS A 16 -7.67 7.93 7.07
CA LYS A 16 -7.94 8.83 8.20
C LYS A 16 -7.28 8.35 9.49
N ASN A 17 -7.35 7.04 9.75
CA ASN A 17 -6.73 6.43 10.93
C ASN A 17 -5.21 6.52 10.88
N PHE A 18 -4.59 6.29 9.71
CA PHE A 18 -3.15 6.43 9.52
C PHE A 18 -2.67 7.86 9.76
N GLN A 19 -3.37 8.85 9.20
CA GLN A 19 -3.06 10.27 9.43
C GLN A 19 -3.14 10.66 10.91
N ARG A 20 -4.09 10.10 11.67
CA ARG A 20 -4.24 10.38 13.10
C ARG A 20 -3.19 9.68 13.96
N LYS A 21 -2.87 8.43 13.64
CA LYS A 21 -2.00 7.57 14.48
C LYS A 21 -0.52 7.67 14.11
N ASN A 22 -0.17 8.34 13.01
CA ASN A 22 1.16 8.43 12.42
C ASN A 22 1.78 7.11 11.94
N PHE A 23 1.34 5.97 12.46
CA PHE A 23 1.79 4.64 12.07
C PHE A 23 0.63 3.79 11.60
N PHE A 24 0.87 2.97 10.58
CA PHE A 24 -0.11 2.03 10.05
C PHE A 24 0.42 0.59 10.09
N PHE A 25 -0.44 -0.27 10.63
CA PHE A 25 -0.35 -1.72 10.61
C PHE A 25 -1.75 -2.24 10.97
N ASN A 26 -2.40 -2.99 10.09
CA ASN A 26 -3.77 -3.48 10.31
C ASN A 26 -3.80 -4.98 10.66
N SER A 27 -4.99 -5.53 10.86
CA SER A 27 -5.17 -6.95 11.20
C SER A 27 -4.68 -7.89 10.10
N LEU A 28 -4.90 -7.55 8.82
CA LEU A 28 -4.39 -8.33 7.68
C LEU A 28 -2.85 -8.34 7.66
N ASP A 29 -2.23 -7.19 7.92
CA ASP A 29 -0.78 -7.09 8.00
C ASP A 29 -0.24 -7.87 9.22
N ALA A 30 -1.00 -7.95 10.33
CA ALA A 30 -0.66 -8.78 11.48
C ALA A 30 -0.75 -10.29 11.20
N GLU A 31 -1.79 -10.72 10.49
CA GLU A 31 -1.97 -12.13 10.10
C GLU A 31 -0.89 -12.59 9.11
N SER A 32 -0.54 -11.74 8.14
CA SER A 32 0.51 -12.03 7.16
C SER A 32 1.93 -11.78 7.66
N GLY A 33 2.10 -10.97 8.71
CA GLY A 33 3.39 -10.55 9.26
C GLY A 33 4.09 -9.43 8.47
N PHE A 34 3.43 -8.83 7.46
CA PHE A 34 3.99 -7.73 6.66
C PHE A 34 2.91 -6.83 6.06
N VAL A 35 3.28 -5.60 5.72
CA VAL A 35 2.41 -4.66 5.01
C VAL A 35 2.45 -4.95 3.51
N HIS A 36 1.29 -5.27 2.94
CA HIS A 36 1.13 -5.49 1.51
C HIS A 36 1.26 -4.18 0.73
N LEU A 37 2.25 -4.09 -0.16
CA LEU A 37 2.40 -2.99 -1.11
C LEU A 37 2.23 -3.49 -2.55
N SER A 38 2.18 -2.57 -3.49
CA SER A 38 2.07 -2.86 -4.93
C SER A 38 3.02 -1.96 -5.72
N THR A 39 3.49 -2.45 -6.86
CA THR A 39 4.05 -1.60 -7.92
C THR A 39 2.93 -0.84 -8.63
N LYS A 40 3.28 0.19 -9.40
CA LYS A 40 2.31 0.94 -10.22
C LYS A 40 1.46 0.02 -11.12
N LYS A 41 2.08 -0.98 -11.75
CA LYS A 41 1.39 -1.93 -12.66
C LYS A 41 0.43 -2.87 -11.93
N GLN A 42 0.65 -3.10 -10.65
CA GLN A 42 -0.15 -4.02 -9.83
C GLN A 42 -1.37 -3.34 -9.18
N VAL A 43 -1.38 -2.01 -9.06
CA VAL A 43 -2.43 -1.25 -8.34
C VAL A 43 -3.83 -1.59 -8.85
N GLU A 44 -4.05 -1.54 -10.16
CA GLU A 44 -5.38 -1.78 -10.73
C GLU A 44 -5.89 -3.19 -10.44
N GLY A 45 -5.03 -4.21 -10.60
CA GLY A 45 -5.37 -5.59 -10.27
C GLY A 45 -5.61 -5.81 -8.77
N THR A 46 -4.87 -5.11 -7.90
CA THR A 46 -5.10 -5.15 -6.44
C THR A 46 -6.47 -4.53 -6.10
N ILE A 47 -6.81 -3.38 -6.69
CA ILE A 47 -8.11 -2.71 -6.47
C ILE A 47 -9.25 -3.63 -6.91
N LYS A 48 -9.22 -4.15 -8.13
CA LYS A 48 -10.27 -5.03 -8.67
C LYS A 48 -10.47 -6.31 -7.84
N LYS A 49 -9.41 -6.84 -7.25
CA LYS A 49 -9.48 -8.11 -6.50
C LYS A 49 -9.94 -7.93 -5.05
N TYR A 50 -9.49 -6.88 -4.36
CA TYR A 50 -9.67 -6.75 -2.91
C TYR A 50 -10.52 -5.57 -2.47
N PHE A 51 -10.80 -4.63 -3.37
CA PHE A 51 -11.49 -3.38 -3.05
C PHE A 51 -12.62 -3.08 -4.03
N PHE A 52 -13.20 -4.11 -4.66
CA PHE A 52 -14.23 -3.96 -5.70
C PHE A 52 -15.52 -3.32 -5.18
N ASP A 53 -15.80 -3.44 -3.88
CA ASP A 53 -16.98 -2.93 -3.19
C ASP A 53 -16.77 -1.55 -2.54
N GLN A 54 -15.58 -0.97 -2.66
CA GLN A 54 -15.23 0.30 -2.03
C GLN A 54 -15.42 1.47 -2.98
N SER A 55 -16.38 2.36 -2.71
CA SER A 55 -16.62 3.55 -3.55
C SER A 55 -15.48 4.58 -3.52
N ILE A 56 -14.76 4.67 -2.40
CA ILE A 56 -13.67 5.63 -2.19
C ILE A 56 -12.44 4.93 -1.61
N LEU A 57 -11.33 5.02 -2.33
CA LEU A 57 -10.02 4.54 -1.93
C LEU A 57 -9.00 5.68 -1.90
N VAL A 58 -7.91 5.47 -1.17
CA VAL A 58 -6.75 6.37 -1.18
C VAL A 58 -5.53 5.57 -1.62
N LEU A 59 -4.93 5.97 -2.74
CA LEU A 59 -3.67 5.41 -3.20
C LEU A 59 -2.52 6.27 -2.66
N VAL A 60 -1.72 5.68 -1.78
CA VAL A 60 -0.58 6.34 -1.14
C VAL A 60 0.70 5.78 -1.74
N SER A 61 1.62 6.66 -2.08
CA SER A 61 2.92 6.31 -2.64
C SER A 61 4.04 6.57 -1.65
N PHE A 62 5.03 5.69 -1.67
CA PHE A 62 6.26 5.76 -0.87
C PHE A 62 7.45 5.66 -1.82
N LYS A 63 8.54 6.38 -1.54
CA LYS A 63 9.79 6.14 -2.25
C LYS A 63 10.33 4.79 -1.83
N LEU A 64 10.68 3.95 -2.81
CA LEU A 64 11.26 2.64 -2.55
C LEU A 64 12.51 2.74 -1.65
N ALA A 65 13.32 3.78 -1.87
CA ALA A 65 14.54 4.02 -1.10
C ALA A 65 14.29 4.21 0.41
N ASP A 66 13.14 4.75 0.81
CA ASP A 66 12.81 5.06 2.21
C ASP A 66 12.34 3.81 2.99
N LEU A 67 11.96 2.77 2.25
CA LEU A 67 11.45 1.50 2.79
C LEU A 67 12.42 0.32 2.56
N LYS A 68 13.48 0.51 1.75
CA LYS A 68 14.36 -0.56 1.27
C LYS A 68 14.91 -1.51 2.34
N LYS A 69 15.16 -1.02 3.56
CA LYS A 69 15.79 -1.80 4.64
C LYS A 69 14.93 -3.00 5.06
N ASN A 70 13.60 -2.84 5.04
CA ASN A 70 12.67 -3.87 5.48
C ASN A 70 11.71 -4.30 4.35
N LEU A 71 12.07 -4.01 3.10
CA LEU A 71 11.25 -4.35 1.94
C LEU A 71 11.77 -5.64 1.31
N LYS A 72 10.90 -6.63 1.15
CA LYS A 72 11.18 -7.84 0.38
C LYS A 72 10.30 -7.88 -0.87
N TRP A 73 10.81 -8.53 -1.91
CA TRP A 73 10.07 -8.84 -3.11
C TRP A 73 9.79 -10.34 -3.09
N GLU A 74 8.53 -10.71 -2.95
CA GLU A 74 8.15 -12.10 -2.75
C GLU A 74 7.07 -12.48 -3.75
N ILE A 75 7.08 -13.75 -4.19
CA ILE A 75 6.08 -14.28 -5.10
C ILE A 75 4.74 -14.29 -4.36
N SER A 76 3.74 -13.67 -4.98
CA SER A 76 2.36 -13.70 -4.50
C SER A 76 1.49 -14.29 -5.61
N ARG A 77 0.32 -13.72 -5.84
CA ARG A 77 -0.61 -14.16 -6.88
C ARG A 77 0.00 -14.12 -8.29
N ASP A 78 -0.45 -15.08 -9.10
CA ASP A 78 -0.12 -15.18 -10.52
C ASP A 78 1.39 -15.26 -10.81
N GLY A 79 2.17 -15.77 -9.85
CA GLY A 79 3.64 -15.88 -9.96
C GLY A 79 4.39 -14.55 -9.92
N ASN A 80 3.70 -13.43 -9.68
CA ASN A 80 4.29 -12.10 -9.72
C ASN A 80 4.92 -11.71 -8.37
N LEU A 81 6.03 -10.94 -8.43
CA LEU A 81 6.68 -10.39 -7.25
C LEU A 81 5.93 -9.16 -6.72
N PHE A 82 5.50 -9.20 -5.47
CA PHE A 82 4.92 -8.06 -4.76
C PHE A 82 5.90 -7.52 -3.71
N PRO A 83 5.93 -6.19 -3.51
CA PRO A 83 6.69 -5.61 -2.42
C PRO A 83 5.96 -5.83 -1.09
N HIS A 84 6.62 -6.48 -0.14
CA HIS A 84 6.14 -6.69 1.22
C HIS A 84 7.05 -5.96 2.19
N PHE A 85 6.45 -5.11 3.04
CA PHE A 85 7.20 -4.31 3.99
C PHE A 85 7.07 -4.86 5.41
N TYR A 86 8.19 -5.27 6.00
CA TYR A 86 8.27 -5.85 7.34
C TYR A 86 8.43 -4.77 8.40
N GLY A 87 7.30 -4.26 8.89
CA GLY A 87 7.24 -3.25 9.94
C GLY A 87 6.01 -2.37 9.81
N THR A 88 5.99 -1.28 10.56
CA THR A 88 4.92 -0.28 10.52
C THR A 88 5.23 0.80 9.48
N LEU A 89 4.23 1.18 8.66
CA LEU A 89 4.39 2.35 7.79
C LEU A 89 4.33 3.62 8.66
N ASP A 90 5.23 4.57 8.42
CA ASP A 90 5.26 5.88 9.06
C ASP A 90 4.69 6.93 8.08
N ILE A 91 3.75 7.75 8.53
CA ILE A 91 3.12 8.81 7.74
C ILE A 91 4.16 9.80 7.19
N LYS A 92 5.29 9.98 7.88
CA LYS A 92 6.39 10.84 7.44
C LYS A 92 7.11 10.31 6.20
N LYS A 93 6.93 9.03 5.86
CA LYS A 93 7.48 8.41 4.64
C LYS A 93 6.52 8.49 3.45
N VAL A 94 5.32 9.03 3.62
CA VAL A 94 4.41 9.26 2.51
C VAL A 94 5.01 10.27 1.55
N TYR A 95 5.15 9.87 0.29
CA TYR A 95 5.65 10.74 -0.76
C TYR A 95 4.53 11.57 -1.40
N ASN A 96 3.40 10.92 -1.70
CA ASN A 96 2.21 11.55 -2.23
C ASN A 96 1.00 10.63 -2.04
N PHE A 97 -0.22 11.16 -2.08
CA PHE A 97 -1.45 10.37 -2.10
C PHE A 97 -2.46 10.93 -3.11
N LYS A 98 -3.37 10.08 -3.57
CA LYS A 98 -4.53 10.49 -4.38
C LYS A 98 -5.78 9.74 -3.96
N ILE A 99 -6.92 10.43 -4.04
CA ILE A 99 -8.23 9.80 -3.86
C ILE A 99 -8.63 9.12 -5.18
N ILE A 100 -9.14 7.89 -5.09
CA ILE A 100 -9.72 7.15 -6.20
C ILE A 100 -11.21 6.99 -5.88
N ARG A 101 -12.06 7.46 -6.80
CA ARG A 101 -13.50 7.24 -6.76
C ARG A 101 -13.83 6.15 -7.76
N GLN A 102 -14.41 5.05 -7.29
CA GLN A 102 -14.86 3.97 -8.15
C GLN A 102 -16.34 4.20 -8.51
N SER A 103 -16.67 4.01 -9.78
CA SER A 103 -18.05 3.82 -10.19
C SER A 103 -18.41 2.39 -9.84
N LEU A 104 -19.24 2.22 -8.80
CA LEU A 104 -19.80 0.92 -8.43
C LEU A 104 -20.83 0.47 -9.47
#